data_AF-A0A6A4W654-F1
#
_entry.id   AF-A0A6A4W654-F1
#
_cell.length_a   1.000
_cell.length_b   1.000
_cell.length_c   1.000
_cell.angle_alpha   90.00
_cell.angle_beta   90.00
_cell.angle_gamma   90.00
#
_symmetry.space_group_name_H-M   'P 1'
#
loop_
_entity.id
_entity.type
_entity.pdbx_description
1 polymer ?
#
loop_
_entity_poly.entity_id
_entity_poly.type
_entity_poly.pdbx_seq_one_letter_code
_entity_poly.pdbx_strand_id
1 'polypeptide(L)'
;MYVYADDTAILCSDNTIEVARGRAQTAADALVAWAHHNKMLVAGEKTQLLVLSQNARDAARGTIKVAGKTVQAKDTLVLLGIELDRRLQFGAHCRRLRKRVRPRLAHLRRLGGRSWGLDEDALRTVANGYVRGALEHAAAAWLSAAAPSHVELLERELRGRPASSPGAHDQHRPTR
;
A
#
# COMPACT_ATOMS: atom_id res chain seq x y z
N MET A 1 -6.62 -10.60 -17.72
CA MET A 1 -7.58 -9.71 -17.04
C MET A 1 -7.84 -10.29 -15.67
N TYR A 2 -7.76 -9.47 -14.63
CA TYR A 2 -8.00 -9.86 -13.24
C TYR A 2 -9.23 -9.09 -12.75
N VAL A 3 -10.16 -9.77 -12.11
CA VAL A 3 -11.43 -9.19 -11.63
C VAL A 3 -11.64 -9.58 -10.18
N TYR A 4 -12.00 -8.61 -9.36
CA TYR A 4 -12.38 -8.79 -7.97
C TYR A 4 -13.55 -7.86 -7.64
N ALA A 5 -14.74 -8.41 -7.41
CA ALA A 5 -15.97 -7.62 -7.30
C ALA A 5 -16.11 -6.62 -8.47
N ASP A 6 -16.17 -5.32 -8.19
CA ASP A 6 -16.21 -4.24 -9.19
C ASP A 6 -14.82 -3.77 -9.66
N ASP A 7 -13.75 -4.15 -8.97
CA ASP A 7 -12.38 -3.83 -9.36
C ASP A 7 -11.91 -4.73 -10.52
N THR A 8 -11.57 -4.10 -11.64
CA THR A 8 -11.03 -4.77 -12.84
C THR A 8 -9.65 -4.24 -13.18
N ALA A 9 -8.70 -5.14 -13.41
CA ALA A 9 -7.34 -4.83 -13.84
C ALA A 9 -6.98 -5.57 -15.13
N ILE A 10 -6.32 -4.85 -16.04
CA ILE A 10 -5.77 -5.39 -17.29
C ILE A 10 -4.26 -5.17 -17.27
N LEU A 11 -3.52 -6.24 -17.54
CA LEU A 11 -2.07 -6.20 -17.73
C LEU A 11 -1.77 -6.57 -19.17
N CYS A 12 -1.02 -5.72 -19.86
CA CYS A 12 -0.55 -5.95 -21.22
C CYS A 12 0.96 -5.76 -21.26
N SER A 13 1.64 -6.60 -22.04
CA SER A 13 3.08 -6.55 -22.23
C SER A 13 3.43 -6.75 -23.71
N ASP A 14 4.51 -6.11 -24.12
CA ASP A 14 5.16 -6.29 -25.42
C ASP A 14 6.62 -5.79 -25.33
N ASN A 15 7.40 -5.96 -26.39
CA ASN A 15 8.80 -5.54 -26.47
C ASN A 15 8.96 -4.03 -26.61
N THR A 16 7.92 -3.32 -27.05
CA THR A 16 7.91 -1.86 -27.17
C THR A 16 6.72 -1.25 -26.45
N ILE A 17 6.90 -0.05 -25.90
CA ILE A 17 5.85 0.64 -25.15
C ILE A 17 4.68 1.02 -26.05
N GLU A 18 4.93 1.32 -27.32
CA GLU A 18 3.93 1.65 -28.33
C GLU A 18 3.00 0.48 -28.60
N VAL A 19 3.53 -0.73 -28.76
CA VAL A 19 2.73 -1.93 -29.00
C VAL A 19 1.99 -2.34 -27.73
N ALA A 20 2.65 -2.31 -26.56
CA ALA A 20 2.01 -2.57 -25.28
C ALA A 20 0.85 -1.61 -25.00
N ARG A 21 1.02 -0.32 -25.34
CA ARG A 21 -0.03 0.70 -25.25
C ARG A 21 -1.18 0.43 -26.22
N GLY A 22 -0.88 0.03 -27.47
CA GLY A 22 -1.91 -0.36 -28.44
C GLY A 22 -2.74 -1.54 -27.94
N ARG A 23 -2.10 -2.57 -27.38
CA ARG A 23 -2.77 -3.71 -26.75
C ARG A 23 -3.62 -3.29 -25.55
N ALA A 24 -3.11 -2.42 -24.70
CA ALA A 24 -3.85 -1.88 -23.56
C ALA A 24 -5.10 -1.09 -24.01
N GLN A 25 -5.00 -0.32 -25.09
CA GLN A 25 -6.14 0.38 -25.69
C GLN A 25 -7.19 -0.61 -26.21
N THR A 26 -6.80 -1.59 -27.03
CA THR A 26 -7.73 -2.61 -27.53
C THR A 26 -8.41 -3.37 -26.40
N ALA A 27 -7.67 -3.73 -25.35
CA ALA A 27 -8.22 -4.41 -24.19
C ALA A 27 -9.20 -3.53 -23.39
N ALA A 28 -8.90 -2.23 -23.26
CA ALA A 28 -9.81 -1.27 -22.64
C ALA A 28 -11.10 -1.10 -23.45
N ASP A 29 -11.01 -1.01 -24.78
CA ASP A 29 -12.17 -0.87 -25.67
C ASP A 29 -13.05 -2.12 -25.61
N ALA A 30 -12.44 -3.31 -25.62
CA ALA A 30 -13.15 -4.57 -25.45
C ALA A 30 -13.84 -4.67 -24.08
N LEU A 31 -13.18 -4.23 -23.00
CA LEU A 31 -13.77 -4.18 -21.66
C LEU A 31 -14.98 -3.25 -21.60
N VAL A 32 -14.87 -2.06 -22.19
CA VAL A 32 -15.98 -1.08 -22.24
C VAL A 32 -17.16 -1.62 -23.02
N ALA A 33 -16.90 -2.24 -24.19
CA ALA A 33 -17.94 -2.86 -25.01
C ALA A 33 -18.65 -4.00 -24.26
N TRP A 34 -17.88 -4.87 -23.61
CA TRP A 34 -18.42 -5.95 -22.79
C TRP A 34 -19.25 -5.42 -21.61
N ALA A 35 -18.75 -4.41 -20.90
CA ALA A 35 -19.50 -3.81 -19.78
C ALA A 35 -20.84 -3.24 -20.26
N HIS A 36 -20.83 -2.49 -21.36
CA HIS A 36 -22.04 -1.90 -21.93
C HIS A 36 -23.05 -2.97 -22.39
N HIS A 37 -22.58 -4.05 -23.03
CA HIS A 37 -23.42 -5.19 -23.40
C HIS A 37 -24.11 -5.80 -22.18
N ASN A 38 -23.39 -5.90 -21.06
CA ASN A 38 -23.87 -6.40 -19.78
C ASN A 38 -24.55 -5.34 -18.90
N LYS A 39 -24.95 -4.20 -19.48
CA LYS A 39 -25.67 -3.11 -18.79
C LYS A 39 -24.88 -2.48 -17.62
N MET A 40 -23.55 -2.53 -17.68
CA MET A 40 -22.64 -1.88 -16.74
C MET A 40 -21.94 -0.68 -17.38
N LEU A 41 -21.51 0.26 -16.54
CA LEU A 41 -20.77 1.45 -16.96
C LEU A 41 -19.35 1.41 -16.39
N VAL A 42 -18.35 1.58 -17.26
CA VAL A 42 -16.95 1.72 -16.83
C VAL A 42 -16.71 3.16 -16.39
N ALA A 43 -16.28 3.33 -15.14
CA ALA A 43 -15.93 4.63 -14.58
C ALA A 43 -14.54 5.08 -15.06
N GLY A 44 -14.44 5.57 -16.32
CA GLY A 44 -13.18 6.01 -16.93
C GLY A 44 -12.40 7.07 -16.12
N GLU A 45 -13.11 7.87 -15.32
CA GLU A 45 -12.50 8.87 -14.42
C GLU A 45 -11.78 8.26 -13.21
N LYS A 46 -12.22 7.07 -12.78
CA LYS A 46 -11.58 6.30 -11.70
C LYS A 46 -10.49 5.38 -12.21
N THR A 47 -10.45 5.11 -13.53
CA THR A 47 -9.43 4.25 -14.13
C THR A 47 -8.04 4.84 -13.96
N GLN A 48 -7.10 3.99 -13.58
CA GLN A 48 -5.69 4.35 -13.41
C GLN A 48 -4.86 3.59 -14.44
N LEU A 49 -3.79 4.22 -14.92
CA LEU A 49 -2.81 3.60 -15.80
C LEU A 49 -1.43 3.65 -15.13
N LEU A 50 -0.71 2.53 -15.17
CA LEU A 50 0.67 2.43 -14.71
C LEU A 50 1.51 1.79 -15.82
N VAL A 51 2.62 2.43 -16.17
CA VAL A 51 3.60 1.87 -17.11
C VAL A 51 4.73 1.21 -16.32
N LEU A 52 4.82 -0.11 -16.44
CA LEU A 52 5.90 -0.90 -15.84
C LEU A 52 7.11 -0.89 -16.79
N SER A 53 8.03 0.04 -16.57
CA SER A 53 9.29 0.12 -17.32
C SER A 53 10.40 0.72 -16.47
N GLN A 54 11.62 0.23 -16.64
CA GLN A 54 12.81 0.80 -16.01
C GLN A 54 13.17 2.17 -16.61
N ASN A 55 12.84 2.38 -17.88
CA ASN A 55 13.07 3.64 -18.59
C ASN A 55 11.96 4.65 -18.22
N ALA A 56 12.36 5.82 -17.71
CA ALA A 56 11.43 6.88 -17.33
C ALA A 56 10.71 7.50 -18.54
N ARG A 57 11.33 7.47 -19.72
CA ARG A 57 10.75 8.04 -20.96
C ARG A 57 9.49 7.30 -21.41
N ASP A 58 9.44 6.00 -21.18
CA ASP A 58 8.30 5.15 -21.55
C ASP A 58 7.05 5.54 -20.74
N ALA A 59 7.24 5.84 -19.46
CA ALA A 59 6.16 6.24 -18.57
C ALA A 59 5.63 7.65 -18.86
N ALA A 60 6.52 8.57 -19.25
CA ALA A 60 6.16 9.97 -19.53
C ALA A 60 5.18 10.15 -20.69
N ARG A 61 4.97 9.12 -21.52
CA ARG A 61 4.13 9.17 -22.73
C ARG A 61 2.93 8.20 -22.70
N GLY A 62 2.74 7.45 -21.62
CA GLY A 62 1.70 6.43 -21.54
C GLY A 62 0.31 7.06 -21.39
N THR A 63 -0.53 7.02 -22.42
CA THR A 63 -1.92 7.51 -22.34
C THR A 63 -2.87 6.59 -23.09
N ILE A 64 -4.04 6.30 -22.52
CA ILE A 64 -5.09 5.52 -23.20
C ILE A 64 -6.43 6.23 -23.05
N LYS A 65 -7.41 5.87 -23.86
CA LYS A 65 -8.81 6.29 -23.71
C LYS A 65 -9.62 5.14 -23.12
N VAL A 66 -10.36 5.41 -22.05
CA VAL A 66 -11.23 4.43 -21.39
C VAL A 66 -12.58 5.10 -21.17
N ALA A 67 -13.65 4.52 -21.73
CA ALA A 67 -15.00 5.06 -21.64
C ALA A 67 -15.09 6.57 -22.00
N GLY A 68 -14.39 6.98 -23.05
CA GLY A 68 -14.34 8.37 -23.51
C GLY A 68 -13.42 9.31 -22.70
N LYS A 69 -12.78 8.84 -21.63
CA LYS A 69 -11.86 9.63 -20.79
C LYS A 69 -10.40 9.30 -21.13
N THR A 70 -9.56 10.33 -21.24
CA THR A 70 -8.12 10.13 -21.42
C THR A 70 -7.47 9.83 -20.07
N VAL A 71 -6.91 8.64 -19.93
CA VAL A 71 -6.21 8.18 -18.73
C VAL A 71 -4.69 8.30 -18.98
N GLN A 72 -4.05 9.15 -18.19
CA GLN A 72 -2.61 9.37 -18.20
C GLN A 72 -1.92 8.38 -17.26
N ALA A 73 -0.77 7.86 -17.66
CA ALA A 73 0.06 7.02 -16.81
C ALA A 73 0.54 7.82 -15.59
N LYS A 74 0.45 7.21 -14.41
CA LYS A 74 0.98 7.75 -13.16
C LYS A 74 2.20 6.96 -12.73
N ASP A 75 2.98 7.52 -11.81
CA ASP A 75 4.11 6.82 -11.21
C ASP A 75 3.68 5.70 -10.27
N THR A 76 2.49 5.83 -9.69
CA THR A 76 1.88 4.83 -8.84
C THR A 76 0.40 4.59 -9.16
N LEU A 77 -0.07 3.39 -8.84
CA LEU A 77 -1.45 2.95 -8.99
C LEU A 77 -1.84 2.14 -7.76
N VAL A 78 -3.09 2.27 -7.30
CA VAL A 78 -3.61 1.47 -6.19
C VAL A 78 -4.51 0.37 -6.74
N LEU A 79 -4.20 -0.88 -6.41
CA LEU A 79 -5.00 -2.06 -6.74
C LEU A 79 -5.22 -2.88 -5.47
N LEU A 80 -6.48 -3.10 -5.08
CA LEU A 80 -6.87 -3.89 -3.90
C LEU A 80 -6.16 -3.46 -2.60
N GLY A 81 -5.90 -2.16 -2.46
CA GLY A 81 -5.22 -1.57 -1.30
C GLY A 81 -3.69 -1.60 -1.35
N ILE A 82 -3.08 -2.23 -2.36
CA ILE A 82 -1.63 -2.24 -2.62
C ILE A 82 -1.30 -1.09 -3.56
N GLU A 83 -0.22 -0.33 -3.29
CA GLU A 83 0.23 0.71 -4.23
C GLU A 83 1.43 0.21 -5.00
N LEU A 84 1.23 0.03 -6.30
CA LEU A 84 2.25 -0.41 -7.23
C LEU A 84 3.00 0.82 -7.73
N ASP A 85 4.33 0.72 -7.80
CA ASP A 85 5.17 1.69 -8.50
C ASP A 85 5.71 1.10 -9.81
N ARG A 86 6.18 1.96 -10.72
CA ARG A 86 6.63 1.55 -12.07
C ARG A 86 7.69 0.45 -12.09
N ARG A 87 8.48 0.32 -11.02
CA ARG A 87 9.57 -0.65 -10.90
C ARG A 87 9.19 -1.84 -10.02
N LEU A 88 7.96 -1.88 -9.51
CA LEU A 88 7.47 -2.85 -8.54
C LEU A 88 8.42 -2.98 -7.33
N GLN A 89 9.00 -1.87 -6.88
CA GLN A 89 9.88 -1.84 -5.70
C GLN A 89 9.10 -1.63 -4.40
N PHE A 90 7.79 -1.33 -4.51
CA PHE A 90 6.83 -1.08 -3.43
C PHE A 90 7.26 0.03 -2.46
N GLY A 91 8.09 0.96 -2.91
CA GLY A 91 8.62 2.02 -2.05
C GLY A 91 7.52 2.99 -1.59
N ALA A 92 6.61 3.35 -2.51
CA ALA A 92 5.44 4.17 -2.18
C ALA A 92 4.50 3.44 -1.21
N HIS A 93 4.31 2.14 -1.41
CA HIS A 93 3.53 1.29 -0.52
C HIS A 93 4.10 1.26 0.90
N CYS A 94 5.39 0.97 1.06
CA CYS A 94 6.04 0.93 2.36
C CYS A 94 5.99 2.30 3.07
N ARG A 95 6.17 3.42 2.35
CA ARG A 95 6.02 4.76 2.94
C ARG A 95 4.59 5.03 3.42
N ARG A 96 3.57 4.63 2.64
CA ARG A 96 2.16 4.76 3.04
C ARG A 96 1.84 3.92 4.28
N LEU A 97 2.31 2.67 4.31
CA LEU A 97 2.19 1.78 5.47
C LEU A 97 2.84 2.39 6.72
N ARG A 98 4.08 2.89 6.58
CA ARG A 98 4.79 3.58 7.68
C ARG A 98 4.00 4.77 8.20
N LYS A 99 3.47 5.63 7.32
CA LYS A 99 2.66 6.79 7.70
C LYS A 99 1.37 6.37 8.44
N ARG A 100 0.74 5.27 8.01
CA ARG A 100 -0.47 4.73 8.64
C ARG A 100 -0.19 4.10 10.01
N VAL A 101 0.93 3.41 10.16
CA VAL A 101 1.26 2.61 11.36
C VAL A 101 1.94 3.42 12.46
N ARG A 102 2.75 4.42 12.10
CA ARG A 102 3.46 5.27 13.08
C ARG A 102 2.55 5.88 14.17
N PRO A 103 1.39 6.51 13.86
CA PRO A 103 0.50 7.01 14.90
C PRO A 103 -0.12 5.88 15.74
N ARG A 104 -0.38 4.71 15.13
CA ARG A 104 -0.93 3.54 15.85
C ARG A 104 0.05 2.99 16.88
N LEU A 105 1.34 2.93 16.51
CA LEU A 105 2.41 2.58 17.44
C LEU A 105 2.53 3.61 18.57
N ALA A 106 2.38 4.90 18.27
CA ALA A 106 2.38 5.94 19.31
C ALA A 106 1.20 5.76 20.29
N HIS A 107 0.01 5.38 19.81
CA HIS A 107 -1.13 5.07 20.67
C HIS A 107 -0.86 3.84 21.54
N LEU A 108 -0.38 2.75 20.95
CA LEU A 108 -0.01 1.53 21.70
C LEU A 108 1.02 1.81 22.80
N ARG A 109 2.04 2.62 22.49
CA ARG A 109 3.06 3.02 23.49
C ARG A 109 2.45 3.79 24.66
N ARG A 110 1.41 4.60 24.43
CA ARG A 110 0.68 5.30 25.50
C ARG A 110 -0.15 4.33 26.34
N LEU A 111 -0.77 3.33 25.70
CA LEU A 111 -1.58 2.32 26.39
C LEU A 111 -0.76 1.34 27.25
N GLY A 112 0.55 1.20 27.00
CA GLY A 112 1.46 0.34 27.78
C GLY A 112 2.07 1.02 29.02
N GLY A 113 1.42 2.03 29.61
CA GLY A 113 1.93 2.71 30.80
C GLY A 113 2.04 1.76 32.01
N ARG A 114 3.14 1.84 32.78
CA ARG A 114 3.40 0.87 33.87
C ARG A 114 2.43 0.95 35.06
N SER A 115 1.76 2.08 35.25
CA SER A 115 0.88 2.33 36.42
C SER A 115 -0.62 2.32 36.10
N TRP A 116 -1.02 2.48 34.84
CA TRP A 116 -2.43 2.56 34.41
C TRP A 116 -2.70 1.86 33.07
N GLY A 117 -1.67 1.26 32.47
CA GLY A 117 -1.75 0.68 31.14
C GLY A 117 -2.40 -0.70 31.10
N LEU A 118 -2.63 -1.16 29.88
CA LEU A 118 -3.10 -2.52 29.62
C LEU A 118 -2.05 -3.54 30.07
N ASP A 119 -2.52 -4.70 30.50
CA ASP A 119 -1.66 -5.87 30.68
C ASP A 119 -1.03 -6.29 29.33
N GLU A 120 0.02 -7.13 29.41
CA GLU A 120 0.82 -7.49 28.25
C GLU A 120 -0.01 -8.23 27.17
N ASP A 121 -0.95 -9.07 27.58
CA ASP A 121 -1.75 -9.89 26.68
C ASP A 121 -2.79 -9.04 25.92
N ALA A 122 -3.46 -8.12 26.61
CA ALA A 122 -4.34 -7.14 25.99
C ALA A 122 -3.55 -6.22 25.05
N LEU A 123 -2.37 -5.75 25.45
CA LEU A 123 -1.54 -4.89 24.61
C LEU A 123 -1.06 -5.63 23.36
N ARG A 124 -0.66 -6.90 23.48
CA ARG A 124 -0.27 -7.77 22.35
C ARG A 124 -1.44 -8.01 21.40
N THR A 125 -2.64 -8.25 21.93
CA THR A 125 -3.86 -8.43 21.15
C THR A 125 -4.18 -7.18 20.34
N VAL A 126 -4.16 -6.00 20.98
CA VAL A 126 -4.39 -4.72 20.31
C VAL A 126 -3.29 -4.46 19.27
N ALA A 127 -2.03 -4.75 19.57
CA ALA A 127 -0.92 -4.58 18.62
C ALA A 127 -1.09 -5.45 17.36
N ASN A 128 -1.49 -6.71 17.52
CA ASN A 128 -1.73 -7.62 16.42
C ASN A 128 -2.88 -7.14 15.52
N GLY A 129 -4.03 -6.78 16.09
CA GLY A 129 -5.16 -6.29 15.30
C GLY A 129 -4.94 -4.91 14.68
N TYR A 130 -4.41 -3.98 15.48
CA TYR A 130 -4.38 -2.56 15.12
C TYR A 130 -3.16 -2.17 14.28
N VAL A 131 -2.00 -2.78 14.51
CA VAL A 131 -0.77 -2.47 13.76
C VAL A 131 -0.47 -3.57 12.74
N ARG A 132 -0.36 -4.82 13.20
CA ARG A 132 0.09 -5.93 12.36
C ARG A 132 -0.89 -6.22 11.22
N GLY A 133 -2.20 -6.23 11.49
CA GLY A 133 -3.21 -6.40 10.44
C GLY A 133 -3.15 -5.35 9.33
N ALA A 134 -2.76 -4.11 9.62
CA ALA A 134 -2.61 -3.09 8.59
C ALA A 134 -1.32 -3.21 7.77
N LEU A 135 -0.29 -3.84 8.32
CA LEU A 135 0.97 -4.12 7.62
C LEU A 135 0.85 -5.38 6.78
N GLU A 136 0.24 -6.42 7.31
CA GLU A 136 0.18 -7.74 6.67
C GLU A 136 -0.93 -7.84 5.61
N HIS A 137 -1.74 -6.79 5.45
CA HIS A 137 -2.72 -6.70 4.38
C HIS A 137 -2.07 -7.00 3.02
N ALA A 138 -2.51 -8.10 2.41
CA ALA A 138 -2.02 -8.62 1.15
C ALA A 138 -0.48 -8.77 1.07
N ALA A 139 0.20 -9.04 2.20
CA ALA A 139 1.65 -9.20 2.27
C ALA A 139 2.21 -10.19 1.24
N ALA A 140 1.48 -11.28 0.95
CA ALA A 140 1.87 -12.27 -0.05
C ALA A 140 2.07 -11.68 -1.46
N ALA A 141 1.42 -10.56 -1.79
CA ALA A 141 1.50 -9.94 -3.10
C ALA A 141 2.63 -8.91 -3.25
N TRP A 142 3.19 -8.39 -2.16
CA TRP A 142 4.16 -7.29 -2.22
C TRP A 142 5.44 -7.52 -1.40
N LEU A 143 5.40 -8.29 -0.31
CA LEU A 143 6.50 -8.36 0.66
C LEU A 143 7.78 -8.95 0.05
N SER A 144 7.65 -10.03 -0.74
CA SER A 144 8.78 -10.70 -1.40
C SER A 144 9.37 -9.89 -2.56
N ALA A 145 8.56 -9.02 -3.17
CA ALA A 145 8.97 -8.19 -4.30
C ALA A 145 9.44 -6.79 -3.88
N ALA A 146 9.12 -6.35 -2.66
CA ALA A 146 9.56 -5.08 -2.12
C ALA A 146 11.08 -5.03 -1.97
N ALA A 147 11.68 -3.87 -2.26
CA ALA A 147 13.11 -3.71 -2.06
C ALA A 147 13.47 -3.87 -0.57
N PRO A 148 14.53 -4.63 -0.21
CA PRO A 148 14.86 -4.94 1.18
C PRO A 148 14.99 -3.71 2.08
N SER A 149 15.56 -2.62 1.55
CA SER A 149 15.72 -1.35 2.29
C SER A 149 14.38 -0.71 2.71
N HIS A 150 13.32 -0.88 1.92
CA HIS A 150 11.99 -0.38 2.28
C HIS A 150 11.32 -1.24 3.36
N VAL A 151 11.53 -2.55 3.32
CA VAL A 151 11.02 -3.49 4.33
C VAL A 151 11.76 -3.29 5.65
N GLU A 152 13.08 -3.17 5.62
CA GLU A 152 13.90 -2.93 6.82
C GLU A 152 13.49 -1.63 7.53
N LEU A 153 13.15 -0.58 6.77
CA LEU A 153 12.65 0.67 7.35
C LEU A 153 11.31 0.48 8.09
N LEU A 154 10.41 -0.36 7.55
CA LEU A 154 9.15 -0.71 8.22
C LEU A 154 9.41 -1.53 9.49
N GLU A 155 10.29 -2.52 9.41
CA GLU A 155 10.67 -3.35 10.56
C GLU A 155 11.33 -2.53 11.67
N ARG A 156 12.18 -1.57 11.32
CA ARG A 156 12.80 -0.67 12.30
C ARG A 156 11.77 0.15 13.07
N GLU A 157 10.73 0.62 12.39
CA GLU A 157 9.63 1.36 13.04
C GLU A 157 8.86 0.47 14.02
N LEU A 158 8.65 -0.80 13.68
CA LEU A 158 8.02 -1.79 14.56
C LEU A 158 8.90 -2.13 15.77
N ARG A 159 10.20 -2.32 15.55
CA ARG A 159 11.17 -2.68 16.60
C ARG A 159 11.50 -1.53 17.54
N GLY A 160 11.12 -0.29 17.21
CA GLY A 160 11.32 0.87 18.06
C GLY A 160 10.70 0.65 19.44
N ARG A 161 11.53 0.23 20.40
CA ARG A 161 11.15 -0.04 21.80
C ARG A 161 10.43 1.17 22.39
N PRO A 162 9.45 0.97 23.29
CA PRO A 162 8.98 2.06 24.13
C PRO A 162 10.20 2.59 24.90
N ALA A 163 10.44 3.90 24.80
CA ALA A 163 11.48 4.56 25.58
C ALA A 163 11.22 4.23 27.06
N SER A 164 12.18 3.57 27.70
CA SER A 164 12.19 3.45 29.16
C SER A 164 12.27 4.87 29.72
N SER A 165 11.18 5.41 30.26
CA SER A 165 11.25 6.64 31.05
C SER A 165 12.22 6.41 32.21
N PRO A 166 13.23 7.27 32.40
CA PRO A 166 14.08 7.24 33.58
C PRO A 166 13.35 7.90 34.75
N GLY A 167 13.43 7.27 35.92
CA GLY A 167 13.22 7.92 37.22
C GLY A 167 11.81 7.82 37.80
N ALA A 168 11.55 6.74 38.55
CA ALA A 168 10.57 6.77 39.65
C ALA A 168 10.88 5.65 40.66
N HIS A 169 12.05 5.71 41.29
CA HIS A 169 12.31 5.04 42.56
C HIS A 169 13.44 5.79 43.24
N ASP A 170 13.11 6.76 44.08
CA ASP A 170 13.73 6.87 45.41
C ASP A 170 13.00 7.93 46.25
N GLN A 171 11.95 7.55 47.00
CA GLN A 171 11.52 8.24 48.22
C GLN A 171 10.71 7.26 49.10
N HIS A 172 11.41 6.44 49.89
CA HIS A 172 10.89 5.95 51.17
C HIS A 172 12.04 5.81 52.17
N ARG A 173 12.34 6.91 52.87
CA ARG A 173 13.09 6.88 54.13
C ARG A 173 12.07 7.06 55.25
N PRO A 174 11.85 6.08 56.15
CA PRO A 174 11.03 6.32 57.31
C PRO A 174 11.82 7.17 58.30
N THR A 175 11.19 8.24 58.76
CA THR A 175 11.59 8.96 59.98
C THR A 175 10.57 8.64 61.06
N ARG A 176 10.90 7.65 61.90
CA ARG A 176 10.80 7.68 63.37
C ARG A 176 11.14 6.31 63.93
#